data_AF-A0A563VSY9-F1
#
_entry.id   AF-A0A563VSY9-F1
#
_cell.length_a   1.000
_cell.length_b   1.000
_cell.length_c   1.000
_cell.angle_alpha   90.00
_cell.angle_beta   90.00
_cell.angle_gamma   90.00
#
_symmetry.space_group_name_H-M   'P 1'
#
loop_
_entity.id
_entity.type
_entity.pdbx_description
1 polymer ?
#
loop_
_entity_poly.entity_id
_entity_poly.type
_entity_poly.pdbx_seq_one_letter_code
_entity_poly.pdbx_strand_id
1 'polypeptide(L)'
;MKWHKNEKGRLCLRFNGLSKHTFPIYCDRRQLHWFQRFLEDQQIKKEGKNSYSSGLFTLRSAQLAWKEDKKKNQGEPWNANRLVLFCTVDTRFWSTEGTQLAREEKKDKLLKTIISMKEKGELTTNQQAFVQKKHATLAKLHHPFPRPSRKLYRGKDNIILGVAMGLEKPATVAIVDGDEEKVIMLRNIKQLLGKDYRLLNRQRQQKQTLSHFRHKAQKLSADNQKGESNLGEYVDRLIAKAIVELAKQSQVSAIAVPQIEDITEIVQSEIKAKAEVKIPGCEKGQKEYAKQYRINIHHWSYV
;
A
#
# COMPACT_ATOMS: atom_id res chain seq x y z
N MET A 1 21.24 12.46 3.38
CA MET A 1 20.23 12.22 4.42
C MET A 1 20.84 11.33 5.50
N LYS A 2 20.49 11.55 6.77
CA LYS A 2 21.05 10.79 7.91
C LYS A 2 19.93 10.38 8.88
N TRP A 3 19.79 9.07 9.08
CA TRP A 3 18.96 8.46 10.12
C TRP A 3 19.77 8.35 11.43
N HIS A 4 19.12 8.59 12.56
CA HIS A 4 19.69 8.41 13.91
C HIS A 4 18.58 8.25 14.95
N LYS A 5 18.95 7.87 16.18
CA LYS A 5 18.06 7.96 17.34
C LYS A 5 18.41 9.19 18.18
N ASN A 6 17.42 9.84 18.76
CA ASN A 6 17.65 10.88 19.78
C ASN A 6 17.83 10.25 21.17
N GLU A 7 18.08 11.08 22.19
CA GLU A 7 18.25 10.66 23.59
C GLU A 7 17.06 9.87 24.15
N LYS A 8 15.84 10.14 23.63
CA LYS A 8 14.61 9.42 24.00
C LYS A 8 14.41 8.13 23.19
N GLY A 9 15.41 7.69 22.43
CA GLY A 9 15.35 6.50 21.57
C GLY A 9 14.47 6.63 20.33
N ARG A 10 13.93 7.83 20.02
CA ARG A 10 13.06 8.06 18.86
C ARG A 10 13.87 8.16 17.58
N LEU A 11 13.36 7.57 16.51
CA LEU A 11 13.96 7.66 15.18
C LEU A 11 13.81 9.09 14.63
N CYS A 12 14.91 9.62 14.14
CA CYS A 12 15.02 10.98 13.63
C CYS A 12 15.72 11.01 12.27
N LEU A 13 15.32 11.97 11.44
CA LEU A 13 15.86 12.17 10.10
C LEU A 13 16.46 13.57 9.93
N ARG A 14 17.62 13.66 9.29
CA ARG A 14 18.19 14.92 8.78
C ARG A 14 18.37 14.86 7.27
N PHE A 15 17.84 15.86 6.58
CA PHE A 15 18.05 16.01 5.14
C PHE A 15 19.35 16.77 4.88
N ASN A 16 19.99 16.47 3.74
CA ASN A 16 21.11 17.29 3.28
C ASN A 16 20.54 18.65 2.87
N GLY A 17 21.19 19.75 3.23
CA GLY A 17 20.68 21.11 3.03
C GLY A 17 19.80 21.64 4.19
N LEU A 18 19.18 20.76 4.98
CA LEU A 18 18.43 21.11 6.19
C LEU A 18 19.10 20.55 7.45
N SER A 19 20.43 20.56 7.49
CA SER A 19 21.22 19.90 8.54
C SER A 19 21.00 20.48 9.94
N LYS A 20 20.59 21.75 10.03
CA LYS A 20 20.20 22.43 11.27
C LYS A 20 18.92 21.86 11.89
N HIS A 21 18.07 21.24 11.07
CA HIS A 21 16.79 20.71 11.51
C HIS A 21 16.86 19.18 11.67
N THR A 22 16.26 18.70 12.75
CA THR A 22 16.09 17.27 13.02
C THR A 22 14.61 16.97 13.06
N PHE A 23 14.16 16.05 12.23
CA PHE A 23 12.75 15.68 12.12
C PHE A 23 12.51 14.37 12.87
N PRO A 24 11.81 14.38 14.02
CA PRO A 24 11.38 13.15 14.68
C PRO A 24 10.30 12.47 13.83
N ILE A 25 10.41 11.15 13.68
CA ILE A 25 9.47 10.38 12.88
C ILE A 25 8.33 9.90 13.76
N TYR A 26 7.12 10.32 13.42
CA TYR A 26 5.89 9.81 13.98
C TYR A 26 5.28 8.82 12.99
N CYS A 27 5.27 7.55 13.36
CA CYS A 27 4.74 6.48 12.54
C CYS A 27 4.02 5.44 13.39
N ASP A 28 3.12 4.70 12.76
CA ASP A 28 2.47 3.58 13.41
C ASP A 28 3.43 2.40 13.56
N ARG A 29 3.13 1.50 14.51
CA ARG A 29 3.88 0.26 14.76
C ARG A 29 4.11 -0.58 13.50
N ARG A 30 3.20 -0.48 12.52
CA ARG A 30 3.29 -1.17 11.23
C ARG A 30 4.44 -0.70 10.36
N GLN A 31 4.84 0.57 10.46
CA GLN A 31 5.91 1.14 9.63
C GLN A 31 7.25 1.18 10.37
N LEU A 32 7.23 1.10 11.70
CA LEU A 32 8.40 1.21 12.56
C LEU A 32 9.57 0.31 12.12
N HIS A 33 9.27 -0.94 11.76
CA HIS A 33 10.30 -1.90 11.34
C HIS A 33 11.06 -1.46 10.08
N TRP A 34 10.41 -0.75 9.15
CA TRP A 34 11.08 -0.19 7.98
C TRP A 34 12.08 0.88 8.38
N PHE A 35 11.67 1.82 9.24
CA PHE A 35 12.54 2.92 9.68
C PHE A 35 13.71 2.42 10.55
N GLN A 36 13.49 1.40 11.39
CA GLN A 36 14.56 0.71 12.11
C GLN A 36 15.57 0.12 11.12
N ARG A 37 15.09 -0.56 10.07
CA ARG A 37 15.95 -1.12 9.03
C ARG A 37 16.75 -0.07 8.28
N PHE A 38 16.19 1.10 8.01
CA PHE A 38 16.92 2.18 7.35
C PHE A 38 18.08 2.69 8.19
N LEU A 39 17.87 2.80 9.51
CA LEU A 39 18.92 3.14 10.46
C LEU A 39 20.01 2.06 10.50
N GLU A 40 19.62 0.79 10.62
CA GLU A 40 20.53 -0.36 10.63
C GLU A 40 21.40 -0.41 9.37
N ASP A 41 20.79 -0.33 8.19
CA ASP A 41 21.51 -0.32 6.90
C ASP A 41 22.54 0.81 6.85
N GLN A 42 22.20 2.00 7.38
CA GLN A 42 23.12 3.13 7.45
C GLN A 42 24.27 2.89 8.45
N GLN A 43 23.99 2.30 9.61
CA GLN A 43 24.98 1.99 10.64
C GLN A 43 25.97 0.93 10.15
N ILE A 44 25.48 -0.18 9.61
CA ILE A 44 26.30 -1.27 9.06
C ILE A 44 27.25 -0.75 7.99
N LYS A 45 26.76 0.11 7.09
CA LYS A 45 27.61 0.72 6.06
C LYS A 45 28.70 1.62 6.66
N LYS A 46 28.35 2.40 7.69
CA LYS A 46 29.28 3.31 8.38
C LYS A 46 30.38 2.53 9.11
N GLU A 47 30.00 1.50 9.85
CA GLU A 47 30.90 0.62 10.61
C GLU A 47 31.81 -0.18 9.66
N GLY A 48 31.26 -0.69 8.56
CA GLY A 48 32.01 -1.39 7.52
C GLY A 48 32.91 -0.50 6.64
N LYS A 49 33.20 0.75 7.02
CA LYS A 49 34.03 1.71 6.26
C LYS A 49 33.64 1.83 4.77
N ASN A 50 32.33 1.79 4.46
CA ASN A 50 31.77 1.82 3.10
C ASN A 50 32.11 0.63 2.18
N SER A 51 32.44 -0.54 2.76
CA SER A 51 32.53 -1.82 2.04
C SER A 51 31.18 -2.29 1.49
N TYR A 52 30.08 -1.88 2.12
CA TYR A 52 28.72 -2.17 1.67
C TYR A 52 28.23 -1.20 0.58
N SER A 53 27.59 -1.74 -0.45
CA SER A 53 26.98 -0.93 -1.51
C SER A 53 25.66 -0.31 -1.05
N SER A 54 25.53 1.03 -1.11
CA SER A 54 24.23 1.70 -0.91
C SER A 54 23.17 1.29 -1.94
N GLY A 55 23.59 0.65 -3.04
CA GLY A 55 22.66 0.05 -3.98
C GLY A 55 21.78 -1.03 -3.35
N LEU A 56 22.21 -1.66 -2.24
CA LEU A 56 21.49 -2.72 -1.52
C LEU A 56 20.78 -2.23 -0.25
N PHE A 57 20.58 -0.92 -0.11
CA PHE A 57 19.73 -0.35 0.93
C PHE A 57 18.25 -0.65 0.67
N THR A 58 17.53 -0.94 1.75
CA THR A 58 16.07 -1.14 1.72
C THR A 58 15.33 0.12 1.26
N LEU A 59 15.79 1.28 1.73
CA LEU A 59 15.28 2.59 1.35
C LEU A 59 15.82 2.99 -0.02
N ARG A 60 14.92 3.26 -0.97
CA ARG A 60 15.26 3.71 -2.33
C ARG A 60 15.25 5.22 -2.46
N SER A 61 14.24 5.86 -1.89
CA SER A 61 14.10 7.31 -1.86
C SER A 61 13.30 7.74 -0.64
N ALA A 62 13.53 8.98 -0.21
CA ALA A 62 12.71 9.63 0.80
C ALA A 62 12.49 11.09 0.42
N GLN A 63 11.26 11.57 0.58
CA GLN A 63 10.86 12.93 0.26
C GLN A 63 10.04 13.50 1.41
N LEU A 64 10.36 14.72 1.81
CA LEU A 64 9.57 15.49 2.76
C LEU A 64 8.68 16.44 1.97
N ALA A 65 7.37 16.44 2.25
CA ALA A 65 6.42 17.32 1.59
C ALA A 65 5.40 17.88 2.58
N TRP A 66 4.90 19.09 2.29
CA TRP A 66 3.75 19.67 2.98
C TRP A 66 2.47 19.03 2.45
N LYS A 67 1.58 18.66 3.36
CA LYS A 67 0.24 18.17 3.04
C LYS A 67 -0.77 18.93 3.88
N GLU A 68 -1.83 19.40 3.24
CA GLU A 68 -2.93 20.09 3.91
C GLU A 68 -3.52 19.19 5.02
N ASP A 69 -3.67 19.77 6.21
CA ASP A 69 -4.30 19.12 7.34
C ASP A 69 -5.78 19.53 7.42
N LYS A 70 -6.63 18.72 6.79
CA LYS A 70 -8.10 18.93 6.73
C LYS A 70 -8.78 19.13 8.09
N LYS A 71 -8.11 18.77 9.20
CA LYS A 71 -8.65 18.88 10.56
C LYS A 71 -8.39 20.23 11.22
N LYS A 72 -7.61 21.14 10.63
CA LYS A 72 -7.09 22.35 11.31
C LYS A 72 -7.23 23.64 10.52
N ASN A 73 -8.30 23.79 9.74
CA ASN A 73 -8.61 25.04 9.03
C ASN A 73 -9.21 26.14 9.96
N GLN A 74 -8.91 26.12 11.26
CA GLN A 74 -9.39 27.10 12.25
C GLN A 74 -8.25 27.67 13.11
N GLY A 75 -7.07 27.90 12.53
CA GLY A 75 -5.93 28.47 13.27
C GLY A 75 -4.88 29.12 12.37
N GLU A 76 -3.73 29.46 12.98
CA GLU A 76 -2.57 30.07 12.34
C GLU A 76 -2.21 29.41 10.98
N PRO A 77 -1.78 30.17 9.95
CA PRO A 77 -1.50 29.64 8.61
C PRO A 77 -0.49 28.49 8.56
N TRP A 78 0.47 28.46 9.50
CA TRP A 78 1.45 27.37 9.61
C TRP A 78 0.90 26.07 10.20
N ASN A 79 -0.31 26.09 10.78
CA ASN A 79 -1.02 24.90 11.24
C ASN A 79 -1.92 24.28 10.15
N ALA A 80 -2.08 24.95 9.00
CA ALA A 80 -2.87 24.46 7.88
C ALA A 80 -2.21 23.27 7.16
N ASN A 81 -0.88 23.13 7.28
CA ASN A 81 -0.12 22.07 6.62
C ASN A 81 0.66 21.24 7.64
N ARG A 82 0.74 19.93 7.38
CA ARG A 82 1.61 19.01 8.11
C ARG A 82 2.73 18.49 7.20
N LEU A 83 3.89 18.25 7.79
CA LEU A 83 4.99 17.59 7.10
C LEU A 83 4.73 16.08 7.02
N VAL A 84 4.85 15.53 5.82
CA VAL A 84 4.71 14.10 5.55
C VAL A 84 6.00 13.59 4.92
N LEU A 85 6.52 12.50 5.46
CA LEU A 85 7.67 11.78 4.92
C LEU A 85 7.18 10.64 4.03
N PHE A 86 7.44 10.77 2.73
CA PHE A 86 7.22 9.71 1.75
C PHE A 86 8.52 8.90 1.61
N CYS A 87 8.41 7.58 1.70
CA CYS A 87 9.55 6.68 1.52
C CYS A 87 9.19 5.61 0.49
N THR A 88 10.10 5.36 -0.45
CA THR A 88 10.01 4.23 -1.37
C THR A 88 10.93 3.12 -0.88
N VAL A 89 10.41 1.90 -0.75
CA VAL A 89 11.14 0.73 -0.28
C VAL A 89 11.21 -0.34 -1.37
N ASP A 90 12.34 -1.02 -1.47
CA ASP A 90 12.45 -2.26 -2.26
C ASP A 90 12.40 -3.44 -1.30
N THR A 91 11.27 -4.16 -1.33
CA THR A 91 10.97 -5.25 -0.40
C THR A 91 11.84 -6.48 -0.62
N ARG A 92 12.53 -6.60 -1.76
CA ARG A 92 13.49 -7.68 -2.02
C ARG A 92 14.66 -7.63 -1.02
N PHE A 93 15.04 -6.44 -0.59
CA PHE A 93 16.09 -6.25 0.44
C PHE A 93 15.62 -6.59 1.85
N TRP A 94 14.42 -7.15 2.04
CA TRP A 94 13.98 -7.61 3.35
C TRP A 94 14.51 -9.01 3.72
N SER A 95 14.88 -9.82 2.73
CA SER A 95 15.37 -11.20 2.92
C SER A 95 16.74 -11.40 2.30
N THR A 96 17.47 -12.42 2.74
CA THR A 96 18.74 -12.82 2.11
C THR A 96 18.55 -13.23 0.66
N GLU A 97 17.50 -14.02 0.40
CA GLU A 97 17.17 -14.61 -0.88
C GLU A 97 16.78 -13.53 -1.89
N GLY A 98 15.94 -12.58 -1.47
CA GLY A 98 15.56 -11.44 -2.32
C GLY A 98 16.74 -10.49 -2.57
N THR A 99 17.60 -10.29 -1.57
CA THR A 99 18.82 -9.49 -1.73
C THR A 99 19.77 -10.14 -2.73
N GLN A 100 19.89 -11.47 -2.71
CA GLN A 100 20.72 -12.22 -3.65
C GLN A 100 20.25 -12.07 -5.10
N LEU A 101 18.96 -12.22 -5.37
CA LEU A 101 18.41 -12.00 -6.72
C LEU A 101 18.70 -10.59 -7.24
N ALA A 102 18.39 -9.57 -6.42
CA ALA A 102 18.64 -8.18 -6.80
C ALA A 102 20.15 -7.85 -6.91
N ARG A 103 21.01 -8.61 -6.24
CA ARG A 103 22.47 -8.51 -6.33
C ARG A 103 22.97 -9.08 -7.65
N GLU A 104 22.49 -10.25 -8.05
CA GLU A 104 22.82 -10.91 -9.31
C GLU A 104 22.37 -10.06 -10.51
N GLU A 105 21.12 -9.57 -10.51
CA GLU A 105 20.62 -8.64 -11.54
C GLU A 105 21.52 -7.39 -11.70
N LYS A 106 22.01 -6.84 -10.58
CA LYS A 106 22.90 -5.68 -10.59
C LYS A 106 24.31 -6.03 -11.04
N LYS A 107 24.81 -7.19 -10.64
CA LYS A 107 26.11 -7.72 -11.07
C LYS A 107 26.13 -7.84 -12.59
N ASP A 108 25.11 -8.46 -13.17
CA ASP A 108 25.02 -8.68 -14.62
C ASP A 108 24.93 -7.36 -15.39
N LYS A 109 24.10 -6.41 -14.91
CA LYS A 109 24.01 -5.07 -15.51
C LYS A 109 25.35 -4.33 -15.46
N LEU A 110 26.09 -4.43 -14.36
CA LEU A 110 27.42 -3.82 -14.23
C LEU A 110 28.44 -4.48 -15.15
N LEU A 111 28.46 -5.81 -15.23
CA LEU A 111 29.36 -6.55 -16.10
C LEU A 111 29.12 -6.22 -17.57
N LYS A 112 27.85 -6.23 -18.03
CA LYS A 112 27.48 -5.80 -19.39
C LYS A 112 27.97 -4.37 -19.69
N THR A 113 27.83 -3.46 -18.72
CA THR A 113 28.33 -2.08 -18.88
C THR A 113 29.85 -2.04 -19.01
N ILE A 114 30.58 -2.80 -18.18
CA ILE A 114 32.05 -2.87 -18.21
C ILE A 114 32.54 -3.45 -19.54
N ILE A 115 31.92 -4.53 -20.01
CA ILE A 115 32.25 -5.17 -21.30
C ILE A 115 32.04 -4.18 -22.46
N SER A 116 30.85 -3.56 -22.53
CA SER A 116 30.54 -2.59 -23.59
C SER A 116 31.48 -1.37 -23.61
N MET A 117 32.06 -1.01 -22.46
CA MET A 117 33.05 0.07 -22.40
C MET A 117 34.42 -0.41 -22.85
N LYS A 118 34.81 -1.65 -22.52
CA LYS A 118 36.09 -2.21 -23.00
C LYS A 118 36.10 -2.42 -24.53
N GLU A 119 34.95 -2.73 -25.13
CA GLU A 119 34.80 -2.89 -26.58
C GLU A 119 35.00 -1.58 -27.36
N LYS A 120 34.93 -0.41 -26.72
CA LYS A 120 35.11 0.89 -27.37
C LYS A 120 36.58 1.24 -27.71
N GLY A 121 37.53 0.36 -27.41
CA GLY A 121 38.95 0.58 -27.71
C GLY A 121 39.61 1.55 -26.73
N GLU A 122 40.31 2.57 -27.25
CA GLU A 122 41.02 3.53 -26.42
C GLU A 122 40.05 4.41 -25.61
N LEU A 123 40.06 4.20 -24.29
CA LEU A 123 39.20 4.92 -23.36
C LEU A 123 39.88 6.20 -22.89
N THR A 124 39.14 7.30 -22.97
CA THR A 124 39.50 8.57 -22.32
C THR A 124 39.66 8.40 -20.80
N THR A 125 40.43 9.28 -20.15
CA THR A 125 40.65 9.27 -18.69
C THR A 125 39.34 9.24 -17.89
N ASN A 126 38.31 9.97 -18.36
CA ASN A 126 36.99 9.99 -17.74
C ASN A 126 36.27 8.63 -17.85
N GLN A 127 36.39 7.95 -18.99
CA GLN A 127 35.81 6.63 -19.20
C GLN A 127 36.55 5.56 -18.39
N GLN A 128 37.88 5.64 -18.28
CA GLN A 128 38.67 4.76 -17.42
C GLN A 128 38.27 4.92 -15.94
N ALA A 129 38.17 6.17 -15.46
CA ALA A 129 37.69 6.45 -14.10
C ALA A 129 36.25 5.94 -13.87
N PHE A 130 35.38 6.02 -14.88
CA PHE A 130 34.04 5.44 -14.83
C PHE A 130 34.08 3.92 -14.69
N VAL A 131 34.88 3.21 -15.50
CA VAL A 131 35.04 1.74 -15.42
C VAL A 131 35.61 1.32 -14.07
N GLN A 132 36.61 2.03 -13.54
CA GLN A 132 37.15 1.78 -12.20
C GLN A 132 36.09 1.93 -11.11
N LYS A 133 35.24 2.98 -11.18
CA LYS A 133 34.10 3.14 -10.26
C LYS A 133 33.10 1.97 -10.34
N LYS A 134 32.87 1.41 -11.53
CA LYS A 134 32.02 0.23 -11.70
C LYS A 134 32.64 -1.03 -11.10
N HIS A 135 33.95 -1.26 -11.28
CA HIS A 135 34.67 -2.34 -10.61
C HIS A 135 34.64 -2.21 -9.08
N ALA A 136 34.86 -1.00 -8.56
CA ALA A 136 34.75 -0.75 -7.12
C ALA A 136 33.33 -1.01 -6.60
N THR A 137 32.30 -0.68 -7.39
CA THR A 137 30.90 -0.97 -7.05
C THR A 137 30.63 -2.47 -7.06
N LEU A 138 31.17 -3.20 -8.03
CA LEU A 138 31.07 -4.66 -8.13
C LEU A 138 31.67 -5.34 -6.90
N ALA A 139 32.86 -4.91 -6.46
CA ALA A 139 33.49 -5.42 -5.24
C ALA A 139 32.61 -5.21 -3.99
N LYS A 140 31.94 -4.06 -3.89
CA LYS A 140 31.01 -3.76 -2.78
C LYS A 140 29.73 -4.60 -2.80
N LEU A 141 29.33 -5.16 -3.94
CA LEU A 141 28.19 -6.07 -4.01
C LEU A 141 28.48 -7.41 -3.34
N HIS A 142 29.75 -7.83 -3.21
CA HIS A 142 30.12 -9.09 -2.54
C HIS A 142 29.85 -9.09 -1.03
N HIS A 143 29.63 -7.91 -0.43
CA HIS A 143 29.33 -7.74 0.99
C HIS A 143 27.85 -7.30 1.16
N PRO A 144 26.88 -8.23 1.13
CA PRO A 144 25.47 -7.90 1.33
C PRO A 144 25.19 -7.55 2.79
N PHE A 145 24.20 -6.69 3.02
CA PHE A 145 23.72 -6.42 4.38
C PHE A 145 23.16 -7.70 5.01
N PRO A 146 23.36 -7.94 6.32
CA PRO A 146 22.74 -9.04 7.03
C PRO A 146 21.21 -8.91 7.00
N ARG A 147 20.53 -9.93 6.49
CA ARG A 147 19.07 -10.02 6.39
C ARG A 147 18.60 -11.32 7.03
N PRO A 148 17.34 -11.41 7.50
CA PRO A 148 16.76 -12.69 7.85
C PRO A 148 16.61 -13.57 6.60
N SER A 149 16.83 -14.88 6.76
CA SER A 149 16.47 -15.84 5.72
C SER A 149 14.96 -15.99 5.65
N ARG A 150 14.43 -15.85 4.44
CA ARG A 150 13.01 -15.99 4.15
C ARG A 150 12.85 -16.46 2.72
N LYS A 151 12.22 -17.63 2.57
CA LYS A 151 11.85 -18.14 1.25
C LYS A 151 11.04 -17.09 0.50
N LEU A 152 11.45 -16.84 -0.74
CA LEU A 152 10.70 -15.97 -1.63
C LEU A 152 9.36 -16.60 -1.93
N TYR A 153 8.32 -15.78 -1.92
CA TYR A 153 7.02 -16.21 -2.36
C TYR A 153 7.09 -16.57 -3.85
N ARG A 154 6.73 -17.81 -4.18
CA ARG A 154 6.52 -18.28 -5.55
C ARG A 154 5.10 -18.82 -5.63
N GLY A 155 4.25 -18.10 -6.36
CA GLY A 155 2.93 -18.60 -6.69
C GLY A 155 3.01 -19.59 -7.86
N LYS A 156 1.90 -20.29 -8.11
CA LYS A 156 1.67 -21.06 -9.33
C LYS A 156 1.25 -20.09 -10.41
N ASP A 157 1.97 -20.07 -11.52
CA ASP A 157 1.89 -19.01 -12.54
C ASP A 157 0.48 -18.85 -13.10
N ASN A 158 -0.23 -19.96 -13.30
CA ASN A 158 -1.59 -20.01 -13.83
C ASN A 158 -2.69 -19.75 -12.79
N ILE A 159 -2.41 -19.72 -11.48
CA ILE A 159 -3.45 -19.52 -10.47
C ILE A 159 -3.53 -18.05 -10.07
N ILE A 160 -4.69 -17.44 -10.33
CA ILE A 160 -4.95 -16.03 -10.03
C ILE A 160 -6.10 -15.92 -9.02
N LEU A 161 -5.99 -14.96 -8.10
CA LEU A 161 -7.07 -14.58 -7.21
C LEU A 161 -7.74 -13.30 -7.69
N GLY A 162 -9.00 -13.39 -8.12
CA GLY A 162 -9.83 -12.24 -8.44
C GLY A 162 -10.59 -11.74 -7.21
N VAL A 163 -10.55 -10.44 -6.96
CA VAL A 163 -11.38 -9.76 -5.96
C VAL A 163 -12.48 -9.01 -6.69
N ALA A 164 -13.73 -9.23 -6.30
CA ALA A 164 -14.87 -8.41 -6.72
C ALA A 164 -15.33 -7.57 -5.52
N MET A 165 -15.46 -6.26 -5.70
CA MET A 165 -15.99 -5.34 -4.70
C MET A 165 -17.36 -4.87 -5.18
N GLY A 166 -18.41 -5.22 -4.44
CA GLY A 166 -19.78 -4.91 -4.81
C GLY A 166 -20.50 -4.09 -3.75
N LEU A 167 -21.66 -3.55 -4.13
CA LEU A 167 -22.52 -2.69 -3.31
C LEU A 167 -22.87 -3.36 -1.96
N GLU A 168 -23.37 -4.59 -2.03
CA GLU A 168 -23.88 -5.31 -0.86
C GLU A 168 -22.78 -6.14 -0.17
N LYS A 169 -21.80 -6.61 -0.95
CA LYS A 169 -20.72 -7.49 -0.52
C LYS A 169 -19.38 -6.76 -0.72
N PRO A 170 -18.75 -6.26 0.37
CA PRO A 170 -17.57 -5.39 0.25
C PRO A 170 -16.37 -6.10 -0.37
N ALA A 171 -16.32 -7.44 -0.27
CA ALA A 171 -15.42 -8.25 -1.08
C ALA A 171 -16.01 -9.65 -1.30
N THR A 172 -15.90 -10.15 -2.52
CA THR A 172 -16.04 -11.55 -2.89
C THR A 172 -14.76 -11.96 -3.61
N VAL A 173 -14.25 -13.15 -3.33
CA VAL A 173 -12.97 -13.60 -3.87
C VAL A 173 -13.17 -14.89 -4.64
N ALA A 174 -12.60 -14.97 -5.83
CA ALA A 174 -12.52 -16.17 -6.65
C ALA A 174 -11.06 -16.53 -6.91
N ILE A 175 -10.72 -17.81 -6.82
CA ILE A 175 -9.44 -18.35 -7.28
C ILE A 175 -9.73 -19.09 -8.58
N VAL A 176 -8.98 -18.74 -9.63
CA VAL A 176 -9.18 -19.21 -10.99
C VAL A 176 -7.88 -19.83 -11.48
N ASP A 177 -7.99 -20.98 -12.14
CA ASP A 177 -6.93 -21.51 -12.99
C ASP A 177 -7.04 -20.85 -14.37
N GLY A 178 -6.02 -20.12 -14.77
CA GLY A 178 -5.96 -19.42 -16.05
C GLY A 178 -5.77 -20.34 -17.25
N ASP A 179 -5.22 -21.55 -17.07
CA ASP A 179 -5.02 -22.49 -18.17
C ASP A 179 -6.32 -23.25 -18.48
N GLU A 180 -7.07 -23.63 -17.45
CA GLU A 180 -8.34 -24.36 -17.61
C GLU A 180 -9.57 -23.43 -17.68
N GLU A 181 -9.40 -22.12 -17.45
CA GLU A 181 -10.47 -21.13 -17.27
C GLU A 181 -11.51 -21.55 -16.20
N LYS A 182 -11.08 -22.31 -15.19
CA LYS A 182 -11.96 -22.85 -14.15
C LYS A 182 -11.82 -22.14 -12.81
N VAL A 183 -12.97 -21.90 -12.17
CA VAL A 183 -13.02 -21.42 -10.79
C VAL A 183 -12.70 -22.59 -9.85
N ILE A 184 -11.52 -22.55 -9.23
CA ILE A 184 -11.10 -23.52 -8.21
C ILE A 184 -11.88 -23.28 -6.91
N MET A 185 -12.06 -22.01 -6.54
CA MET A 185 -12.70 -21.67 -5.27
C MET A 185 -13.40 -20.32 -5.34
N LEU A 186 -14.58 -20.23 -4.74
CA LEU A 186 -15.28 -18.98 -4.48
C LEU A 186 -15.48 -18.80 -2.97
N ARG A 187 -15.19 -17.60 -2.47
CA ARG A 187 -15.38 -17.20 -1.07
C ARG A 187 -16.12 -15.87 -0.98
N ASN A 188 -17.28 -15.91 -0.34
CA ASN A 188 -17.99 -14.68 0.02
C ASN A 188 -17.39 -14.04 1.28
N ILE A 189 -17.77 -12.80 1.57
CA ILE A 189 -17.26 -12.04 2.73
C ILE A 189 -17.44 -12.75 4.08
N LYS A 190 -18.53 -13.53 4.26
CA LYS A 190 -18.81 -14.25 5.49
C LYS A 190 -17.86 -15.44 5.66
N GLN A 191 -17.59 -16.17 4.58
CA GLN A 191 -16.61 -17.26 4.56
C GLN A 191 -15.18 -16.73 4.70
N LEU A 192 -14.89 -15.57 4.11
CA LEU A 192 -13.57 -14.93 4.15
C LEU A 192 -13.21 -14.42 5.55
N LEU A 193 -14.15 -13.74 6.24
CA LEU A 193 -13.92 -13.18 7.57
C LEU A 193 -14.20 -14.17 8.71
N GLY A 194 -15.00 -15.22 8.47
CA GLY A 194 -15.36 -16.20 9.49
C GLY A 194 -15.92 -15.54 10.76
N LYS A 195 -15.23 -15.72 11.89
CA LYS A 195 -15.64 -15.14 13.20
C LYS A 195 -15.63 -13.61 13.21
N ASP A 196 -14.79 -12.98 12.40
CA ASP A 196 -14.66 -11.52 12.33
C ASP A 196 -15.79 -10.86 11.52
N TYR A 197 -16.62 -11.65 10.83
CA TYR A 197 -17.80 -11.15 10.12
C TYR A 197 -18.76 -10.37 11.04
N ARG A 198 -18.79 -10.70 12.34
CA ARG A 198 -19.57 -9.95 13.35
C ARG A 198 -19.18 -8.47 13.44
N LEU A 199 -17.91 -8.14 13.20
CA LEU A 199 -17.41 -6.77 13.25
C LEU A 199 -17.89 -5.94 12.07
N LEU A 200 -17.97 -6.56 10.88
CA LEU A 200 -18.59 -5.94 9.71
C LEU A 200 -20.07 -5.64 9.95
N ASN A 201 -20.82 -6.59 10.54
CA ASN A 201 -22.22 -6.36 10.91
C ASN A 201 -22.37 -5.24 11.95
N ARG A 202 -21.52 -5.22 12.98
CA ARG A 202 -21.49 -4.13 13.98
C ARG A 202 -21.22 -2.78 13.32
N GLN A 203 -20.27 -2.70 12.39
CA GLN A 203 -19.98 -1.48 11.65
C GLN A 203 -21.21 -1.01 10.85
N ARG A 204 -21.90 -1.92 10.16
CA ARG A 204 -23.13 -1.62 9.40
C ARG A 204 -24.22 -1.07 10.32
N GLN A 205 -24.45 -1.71 11.47
CA GLN A 205 -25.41 -1.23 12.46
C GLN A 205 -25.05 0.15 13.01
N GLN A 206 -23.78 0.37 13.37
CA GLN A 206 -23.31 1.67 13.85
C GLN A 206 -23.54 2.78 12.80
N LYS A 207 -23.25 2.50 11.53
CA LYS A 207 -23.50 3.43 10.43
C LYS A 207 -24.99 3.75 10.28
N GLN A 208 -25.86 2.74 10.36
CA GLN A 208 -27.30 2.94 10.29
C GLN A 208 -27.83 3.78 11.46
N THR A 209 -27.40 3.49 12.69
CA THR A 209 -27.78 4.28 13.87
C THR A 209 -27.31 5.73 13.77
N LEU A 210 -26.07 5.96 13.31
CA LEU A 210 -25.53 7.29 13.10
C LEU A 210 -26.27 8.05 12.00
N SER A 211 -26.62 7.39 10.90
CA SER A 211 -27.43 7.98 9.83
C SER A 211 -28.79 8.45 10.35
N HIS A 212 -29.50 7.58 11.08
CA HIS A 212 -30.79 7.93 11.66
C HIS A 212 -30.67 9.07 12.69
N PHE A 213 -29.61 9.07 13.50
CA PHE A 213 -29.32 10.19 14.41
C PHE A 213 -29.07 11.50 13.66
N ARG A 214 -28.24 11.48 12.60
CA ARG A 214 -27.96 12.67 11.76
C ARG A 214 -29.23 13.20 11.11
N HIS A 215 -30.08 12.33 10.58
CA HIS A 215 -31.36 12.74 9.99
C HIS A 215 -32.29 13.41 11.01
N LYS A 216 -32.38 12.86 12.24
CA LYS A 216 -33.13 13.49 13.34
C LYS A 216 -32.52 14.83 13.74
N ALA A 217 -31.21 14.91 13.90
CA ALA A 217 -30.51 16.14 14.24
C ALA A 217 -30.71 17.22 13.15
N GLN A 218 -30.66 16.84 11.87
CA GLN A 218 -30.89 17.75 10.74
C GLN A 218 -32.31 18.32 10.73
N LYS A 219 -33.32 17.50 11.03
CA LYS A 219 -34.71 17.99 11.18
C LYS A 219 -34.89 18.97 12.33
N LEU A 220 -34.05 18.86 13.36
CA LEU A 220 -34.09 19.69 14.56
C LEU A 220 -33.06 20.83 14.51
N SER A 221 -32.37 21.04 13.38
CA SER A 221 -31.26 21.99 13.25
C SER A 221 -30.18 21.86 14.33
N ALA A 222 -29.98 20.65 14.85
CA ALA A 222 -29.02 20.32 15.91
C ALA A 222 -27.69 19.81 15.32
N ASP A 223 -26.65 19.81 16.16
CA ASP A 223 -25.33 19.32 15.76
C ASP A 223 -25.37 17.85 15.29
N ASN A 224 -24.82 17.62 14.10
CA ASN A 224 -24.79 16.33 13.41
C ASN A 224 -23.37 15.72 13.35
N GLN A 225 -22.38 16.36 13.98
CA GLN A 225 -20.97 15.96 13.93
C GLN A 225 -20.64 14.83 14.93
N LYS A 226 -21.31 13.68 14.80
CA LYS A 226 -20.84 12.45 15.45
C LYS A 226 -19.85 11.72 14.55
N GLY A 227 -18.61 11.60 15.05
CA GLY A 227 -17.53 10.89 14.39
C GLY A 227 -17.80 9.39 14.27
N GLU A 228 -17.39 8.81 13.15
CA GLU A 228 -17.38 7.35 12.99
C GLU A 228 -16.24 6.75 13.84
N SER A 229 -16.49 5.59 14.43
CA SER A 229 -15.45 4.85 15.14
C SER A 229 -14.38 4.36 14.14
N ASN A 230 -13.14 4.15 14.61
CA ASN A 230 -12.06 3.55 13.80
C ASN A 230 -12.34 2.08 13.40
N LEU A 231 -13.54 1.56 13.69
CA LEU A 231 -13.97 0.21 13.35
C LEU A 231 -13.99 -0.04 11.85
N GLY A 232 -14.34 0.96 11.03
CA GLY A 232 -14.36 0.79 9.58
C GLY A 232 -13.00 0.49 9.00
N GLU A 233 -12.00 1.31 9.32
CA GLU A 233 -10.63 1.08 8.90
C GLU A 233 -10.11 -0.28 9.41
N TYR A 234 -10.49 -0.68 10.62
CA TYR A 234 -10.13 -1.99 11.17
C TYR A 234 -10.75 -3.16 10.37
N VAL A 235 -12.02 -3.06 9.98
CA VAL A 235 -12.70 -4.07 9.15
C VAL A 235 -12.04 -4.16 7.77
N ASP A 236 -11.74 -3.03 7.12
CA ASP A 236 -11.05 -3.02 5.83
C ASP A 236 -9.70 -3.74 5.91
N ARG A 237 -8.96 -3.53 7.01
CA ARG A 237 -7.70 -4.23 7.29
C ARG A 237 -7.88 -5.73 7.48
N LEU A 238 -8.96 -6.17 8.13
CA LEU A 238 -9.28 -7.59 8.28
C LEU A 238 -9.61 -8.25 6.95
N ILE A 239 -10.38 -7.57 6.10
CA ILE A 239 -10.71 -8.03 4.74
C ILE A 239 -9.41 -8.20 3.94
N ALA A 240 -8.58 -7.16 3.85
CA ALA A 240 -7.33 -7.22 3.12
C ALA A 240 -6.39 -8.33 3.65
N LYS A 241 -6.31 -8.51 4.97
CA LYS A 241 -5.53 -9.58 5.59
C LYS A 241 -6.04 -10.96 5.15
N ALA A 242 -7.35 -11.19 5.23
CA ALA A 242 -7.96 -12.47 4.87
C ALA A 242 -7.75 -12.79 3.37
N ILE A 243 -7.85 -11.81 2.48
CA ILE A 243 -7.55 -11.97 1.04
C ILE A 243 -6.09 -12.43 0.85
N VAL A 244 -5.14 -11.75 1.49
CA VAL A 244 -3.71 -12.08 1.36
C VAL A 244 -3.38 -13.44 1.98
N GLU A 245 -4.04 -13.82 3.08
CA GLU A 245 -3.86 -15.15 3.69
C GLU A 245 -4.38 -16.25 2.76
N LEU A 246 -5.57 -16.07 2.18
CA LEU A 246 -6.14 -17.00 1.20
C LEU A 246 -5.26 -17.13 -0.06
N ALA A 247 -4.76 -16.01 -0.55
CA ALA A 247 -3.82 -15.95 -1.68
C ALA A 247 -2.57 -16.80 -1.40
N LYS A 248 -1.98 -16.64 -0.21
CA LYS A 248 -0.78 -17.38 0.19
C LYS A 248 -1.04 -18.87 0.36
N GLN A 249 -2.16 -19.24 1.00
CA GLN A 249 -2.54 -20.64 1.20
C GLN A 249 -2.72 -21.37 -0.13
N SER A 250 -3.30 -20.68 -1.12
CA SER A 250 -3.56 -21.24 -2.45
C SER A 250 -2.39 -21.04 -3.42
N GLN A 251 -1.29 -20.45 -2.96
CA GLN A 251 -0.09 -20.13 -3.74
C GLN A 251 -0.41 -19.41 -5.06
N VAL A 252 -1.30 -18.41 -5.04
CA VAL A 252 -1.66 -17.68 -6.27
C VAL A 252 -0.51 -16.80 -6.75
N SER A 253 -0.31 -16.68 -8.06
CA SER A 253 0.74 -15.82 -8.64
C SER A 253 0.40 -14.33 -8.52
N ALA A 254 -0.87 -13.98 -8.71
CA ALA A 254 -1.35 -12.61 -8.73
C ALA A 254 -2.70 -12.45 -8.01
N ILE A 255 -2.93 -11.24 -7.50
CA ILE A 255 -4.24 -10.80 -7.00
C ILE A 255 -4.75 -9.71 -7.94
N ALA A 256 -5.81 -10.00 -8.68
CA ALA A 256 -6.52 -9.05 -9.51
C ALA A 256 -7.56 -8.30 -8.66
N VAL A 257 -7.47 -6.97 -8.66
CA VAL A 257 -8.37 -6.07 -7.92
C VAL A 257 -9.03 -5.14 -8.96
N PRO A 258 -10.32 -4.80 -8.81
CA PRO A 258 -11.00 -3.90 -9.73
C PRO A 258 -10.28 -2.55 -9.78
N GLN A 259 -10.31 -1.92 -10.96
CA GLN A 259 -9.90 -0.53 -11.08
C GLN A 259 -10.82 0.34 -10.21
N ILE A 260 -10.20 1.29 -9.50
CA ILE A 260 -10.88 2.18 -8.56
C ILE A 260 -11.40 3.43 -9.27
N GLU A 261 -10.86 3.70 -10.47
CA GLU A 261 -11.38 4.69 -11.40
C GLU A 261 -12.83 4.30 -11.74
N ASP A 262 -13.74 5.26 -11.66
CA ASP A 262 -15.17 5.10 -11.97
C ASP A 262 -15.97 4.11 -11.12
N ILE A 263 -15.51 3.75 -9.90
CA ILE A 263 -16.33 2.94 -8.96
C ILE A 263 -17.73 3.53 -8.81
N THR A 264 -17.87 4.85 -8.71
CA THR A 264 -19.17 5.52 -8.61
C THR A 264 -20.06 5.23 -9.82
N GLU A 265 -19.51 5.17 -11.02
CA GLU A 265 -20.24 4.93 -12.26
C GLU A 265 -20.61 3.45 -12.41
N ILE A 266 -19.68 2.54 -12.08
CA ILE A 266 -19.93 1.09 -12.01
C ILE A 266 -21.07 0.80 -11.02
N VAL A 267 -21.00 1.42 -9.84
CA VAL A 267 -22.03 1.35 -8.80
C VAL A 267 -23.36 1.90 -9.31
N GLN A 268 -23.37 3.06 -9.96
CA GLN A 268 -24.60 3.65 -10.51
C GLN A 268 -25.23 2.77 -11.60
N SER A 269 -24.41 2.18 -12.47
CA SER A 269 -24.86 1.29 -13.54
C SER A 269 -25.44 0.00 -12.97
N GLU A 270 -24.81 -0.61 -11.96
CA GLU A 270 -25.33 -1.79 -11.27
C GLU A 270 -26.70 -1.49 -10.59
N ILE A 271 -26.84 -0.31 -9.97
CA ILE A 271 -28.11 0.09 -9.35
C ILE A 271 -29.21 0.29 -10.40
N LYS A 272 -28.90 0.93 -11.54
CA LYS A 272 -29.86 1.11 -12.64
C LYS A 272 -30.30 -0.23 -13.23
N ALA A 273 -29.36 -1.13 -13.51
CA ALA A 273 -29.65 -2.47 -14.01
C ALA A 273 -30.55 -3.25 -13.04
N LYS A 274 -30.27 -3.20 -11.73
CA LYS A 274 -31.15 -3.81 -10.71
C LYS A 274 -32.54 -3.19 -10.68
N ALA A 275 -32.65 -1.87 -10.85
CA ALA A 275 -33.92 -1.18 -10.91
C ALA A 275 -34.75 -1.61 -12.12
N GLU A 276 -34.13 -1.70 -13.30
CA GLU A 276 -34.75 -2.13 -14.54
C GLU A 276 -35.25 -3.58 -14.47
N VAL A 277 -34.43 -4.49 -13.93
CA VAL A 277 -34.84 -5.89 -13.72
C VAL A 277 -36.02 -6.01 -12.77
N LYS A 278 -36.03 -5.20 -11.69
CA LYS A 278 -37.07 -5.28 -10.66
C LYS A 278 -38.37 -4.59 -11.07
N ILE A 279 -38.27 -3.51 -11.82
CA ILE A 279 -39.40 -2.69 -12.29
C ILE A 279 -39.22 -2.44 -13.79
N PRO A 280 -39.57 -3.42 -14.65
CA PRO A 280 -39.43 -3.27 -16.09
C PRO A 280 -40.37 -2.17 -16.62
N GLY A 281 -39.87 -1.33 -17.54
CA GLY A 281 -40.70 -0.38 -18.30
C GLY A 281 -41.25 0.85 -17.53
N CYS A 282 -41.01 0.98 -16.22
CA CYS A 282 -41.47 2.15 -15.44
C CYS A 282 -40.27 2.96 -14.89
N GLU A 283 -39.85 3.97 -15.65
CA GLU A 283 -38.71 4.82 -15.28
C GLU A 283 -38.86 5.51 -13.92
N LYS A 284 -40.07 5.96 -13.56
CA LYS A 284 -40.33 6.61 -12.26
C LYS A 284 -40.11 5.63 -11.11
N GLY A 285 -40.63 4.41 -11.23
CA GLY A 285 -40.43 3.36 -10.24
C GLY A 285 -38.97 2.92 -10.14
N GLN A 286 -38.28 2.84 -11.27
CA GLN A 286 -36.84 2.53 -11.31
C GLN A 286 -36.01 3.62 -10.59
N LYS A 287 -36.28 4.90 -10.84
CA LYS A 287 -35.60 6.03 -10.18
C LYS A 287 -35.83 6.03 -8.67
N GLU A 288 -37.05 5.76 -8.23
CA GLU A 288 -37.38 5.71 -6.81
C GLU A 288 -36.75 4.51 -6.11
N TYR A 289 -36.78 3.34 -6.74
CA TYR A 289 -36.07 2.15 -6.24
C TYR A 289 -34.56 2.39 -6.15
N ALA A 290 -33.94 2.95 -7.20
CA ALA A 290 -32.52 3.29 -7.21
C ALA A 290 -32.15 4.26 -6.08
N LYS A 291 -32.98 5.28 -5.85
CA LYS A 291 -32.80 6.24 -4.75
C LYS A 291 -32.86 5.57 -3.39
N GLN A 292 -33.90 4.76 -3.12
CA GLN A 292 -34.01 4.02 -1.87
C GLN A 292 -32.84 3.04 -1.68
N TYR A 293 -32.41 2.37 -2.75
CA TYR A 293 -31.29 1.43 -2.72
C TYR A 293 -29.95 2.12 -2.41
N ARG A 294 -29.68 3.29 -2.99
CA ARG A 294 -28.50 4.13 -2.68
C ARG A 294 -28.47 4.55 -1.22
N ILE A 295 -29.61 4.99 -0.69
CA ILE A 295 -29.74 5.41 0.72
C ILE A 295 -29.48 4.22 1.65
N ASN A 296 -30.04 3.05 1.35
CA ASN A 296 -29.93 1.88 2.22
C ASN A 296 -28.53 1.25 2.22
N ILE A 297 -27.83 1.25 1.09
CA ILE A 297 -26.53 0.56 0.97
C ILE A 297 -25.34 1.52 1.16
N HIS A 298 -25.35 2.68 0.49
CA HIS A 298 -24.22 3.61 0.48
C HIS A 298 -24.47 4.87 1.32
N HIS A 299 -25.71 5.10 1.76
CA HIS A 299 -26.13 6.35 2.40
C HIS A 299 -25.74 7.59 1.57
N TRP A 300 -25.60 7.43 0.25
CA TRP A 300 -25.41 8.53 -0.68
C TRP A 300 -26.76 9.20 -0.88
N SER A 301 -26.90 10.43 -0.37
CA SER A 301 -28.10 11.25 -0.56
C SER A 301 -28.03 12.13 -1.80
N TYR A 302 -27.00 11.98 -2.65
CA TYR A 302 -26.85 12.85 -3.82
C TYR A 302 -27.74 12.40 -4.98
N VAL A 303 -28.63 13.34 -5.31
CA VAL A 303 -29.57 13.49 -6.43
C VAL A 303 -30.73 12.49 -6.46
#